data_AF-A0A3L6T149-F1
#
_entry.id   AF-A0A3L6T149-F1
#
_cell.length_a   1.000
_cell.length_b   1.000
_cell.length_c   1.000
_cell.angle_alpha   90.00
_cell.angle_beta   90.00
_cell.angle_gamma   90.00
#
_symmetry.space_group_name_H-M   'P 1'
#
loop_
_entity.id
_entity.type
_entity.pdbx_description
1 polymer ?
#
loop_
_entity_poly.entity_id
_entity_poly.type
_entity_poly.pdbx_seq_one_letter_code
_entity_poly.pdbx_strand_id
1 'polypeptide(L)'
;MTWHKEGKRYHPENMVHPADAEAWRHFDGCHPEEAEEARSVRVELATDGFNPFGMTAAPYTCWPMFVIPLNLPPGMMFQRQNIFLSLIILGYLGDNMSVYMEPLIDDLLRAWEEGVWTYNRATKTNFQMRVWYMYSLHDLPMYGLFCDWCVHEKFPCPVCKTVIKFLWLKKGGKYSSFDKHRQFLPLDHPFRRDINNFTKGVVVEDTSPQMLTGVAVRAQLDAIRVNKEGGFVGYGEEHAWTQKSGLWRLPYMHELLILHNIDMMHTEKNIAEALWGTVMDIPDKIKDNVKARGDQTRLCNRPKLDILPPQNSRKWKKPPAEFILKKQERKEVLEWFQTLMFPDGYAANLRRGVNLATMQINGLKSHDYHIWIEQLLTVMVRGYLPNHVWLVLAELSNFFQILCAKELSQTVVAEMEKLAPVLLCKLEKIFSPIFFNLMQHMILHLPCEARMGAVQGSWCYSIERQQKVL
;
A
#
# COMPACT_ATOMS: atom_id res chain seq x y z
N MET A 1 10.98 16.84 -22.09
CA MET A 1 10.42 15.49 -21.89
C MET A 1 11.45 14.38 -22.18
N THR A 2 12.77 14.67 -22.18
CA THR A 2 13.83 13.68 -22.45
C THR A 2 14.70 13.39 -21.22
N TRP A 3 14.35 13.93 -20.05
CA TRP A 3 15.20 13.87 -18.86
C TRP A 3 15.40 12.44 -18.36
N HIS A 4 14.40 11.57 -18.54
CA HIS A 4 14.53 10.17 -18.19
C HIS A 4 15.77 9.50 -18.83
N LYS A 5 16.14 9.90 -20.07
CA LYS A 5 17.28 9.37 -20.85
C LYS A 5 18.54 10.23 -20.71
N GLU A 6 18.39 11.55 -20.82
CA GLU A 6 19.53 12.50 -20.89
C GLU A 6 19.87 13.17 -19.55
N GLY A 7 19.03 12.97 -18.53
CA GLY A 7 19.17 13.61 -17.23
C GLY A 7 20.36 13.07 -16.45
N LYS A 8 21.13 13.97 -15.82
CA LYS A 8 22.26 13.57 -14.99
C LYS A 8 21.78 12.82 -13.73
N ARG A 9 22.31 11.62 -13.51
CA ARG A 9 22.22 10.89 -12.24
C ARG A 9 23.46 11.16 -11.40
N TYR A 10 23.27 11.56 -10.15
CA TYR A 10 24.39 11.83 -9.24
C TYR A 10 24.92 10.55 -8.57
N HIS A 11 24.02 9.60 -8.33
CA HIS A 11 24.29 8.27 -7.76
C HIS A 11 23.69 7.19 -8.68
N PRO A 12 24.41 6.75 -9.74
CA PRO A 12 23.87 5.82 -10.75
C PRO A 12 23.41 4.46 -10.19
N GLU A 13 23.93 4.06 -9.03
CA GLU A 13 23.56 2.86 -8.28
C GLU A 13 22.22 2.99 -7.55
N ASN A 14 21.73 4.22 -7.38
CA ASN A 14 20.46 4.53 -6.72
C ASN A 14 19.37 4.82 -7.75
N MET A 15 18.16 4.34 -7.47
CA MET A 15 16.96 4.73 -8.18
C MET A 15 16.51 6.10 -7.69
N VAL A 16 16.43 7.05 -8.61
CA VAL A 16 15.99 8.44 -8.35
C VAL A 16 14.87 8.87 -9.31
N HIS A 17 14.50 8.00 -10.24
CA HIS A 17 13.49 8.23 -11.25
C HIS A 17 12.85 6.91 -11.69
N PRO A 18 11.57 6.89 -12.11
CA PRO A 18 10.90 5.68 -12.62
C PRO A 18 11.68 4.93 -13.71
N ALA A 19 12.41 5.67 -14.55
CA ALA A 19 13.27 5.11 -15.59
C ALA A 19 14.45 4.28 -15.08
N ASP A 20 14.84 4.45 -13.82
CA ASP A 20 15.89 3.64 -13.20
C ASP A 20 15.34 2.30 -12.68
N ALA A 21 14.00 2.17 -12.59
CA ALA A 21 13.30 1.01 -12.06
C ALA A 21 13.24 -0.16 -13.06
N GLU A 22 12.92 -1.35 -12.58
CA GLU A 22 12.92 -2.57 -13.40
C GLU A 22 11.78 -2.60 -14.42
N ALA A 23 10.58 -2.14 -14.07
CA ALA A 23 9.43 -2.19 -14.98
C ALA A 23 9.68 -1.35 -16.25
N TRP A 24 10.30 -0.19 -16.08
CA TRP A 24 10.65 0.68 -17.20
C TRP A 24 11.69 0.04 -18.11
N ARG A 25 12.77 -0.49 -17.54
CA ARG A 25 13.83 -1.16 -18.31
C ARG A 25 13.31 -2.41 -19.02
N HIS A 26 12.41 -3.16 -18.39
CA HIS A 26 11.75 -4.32 -18.99
C HIS A 26 10.92 -3.90 -20.20
N PHE A 27 10.06 -2.89 -20.04
CA PHE A 27 9.22 -2.39 -21.11
C PHE A 27 10.05 -1.89 -22.31
N ASP A 28 11.15 -1.19 -22.04
CA ASP A 28 12.08 -0.72 -23.09
C ASP A 28 12.74 -1.89 -23.83
N GLY A 29 12.96 -3.01 -23.15
CA GLY A 29 13.47 -4.25 -23.76
C GLY A 29 12.44 -4.95 -24.64
N CYS A 30 11.14 -4.87 -24.29
CA CYS A 30 10.05 -5.41 -25.10
C CYS A 30 9.73 -4.52 -26.32
N HIS A 31 9.91 -3.20 -26.18
CA HIS A 31 9.56 -2.18 -27.18
C HIS A 31 10.74 -1.25 -27.52
N PRO A 32 11.82 -1.78 -28.14
CA PRO A 32 13.05 -1.01 -28.37
C PRO A 32 12.86 0.16 -29.35
N GLU A 33 11.98 0.00 -30.36
CA GLU A 33 11.70 1.05 -31.36
C GLU A 33 11.00 2.25 -30.69
N GLU A 34 10.02 1.98 -29.82
CA GLU A 34 9.31 3.01 -29.08
C GLU A 34 10.20 3.69 -28.03
N ALA A 35 11.08 2.92 -27.38
CA ALA A 35 12.02 3.43 -26.38
C ALA A 35 13.19 4.23 -26.97
N GLU A 36 13.51 4.04 -28.26
CA GLU A 36 14.53 4.82 -28.95
C GLU A 36 14.17 6.32 -28.95
N GLU A 37 12.91 6.63 -29.26
CA GLU A 37 12.37 7.98 -29.26
C GLU A 37 12.16 8.52 -27.83
N ALA A 38 13.22 9.13 -27.29
CA ALA A 38 13.26 9.70 -25.94
C ALA A 38 12.21 10.79 -25.67
N ARG A 39 11.58 11.34 -26.71
CA ARG A 39 10.52 12.35 -26.59
C ARG A 39 9.12 11.76 -26.46
N SER A 40 8.94 10.46 -26.74
CA SER A 40 7.70 9.75 -26.46
C SER A 40 7.45 9.64 -24.95
N VAL A 41 6.19 9.67 -24.55
CA VAL A 41 5.77 9.95 -23.17
C VAL A 41 5.20 8.72 -22.52
N ARG A 42 5.73 8.39 -21.34
CA ARG A 42 5.13 7.40 -20.45
C ARG A 42 4.27 8.14 -19.42
N VAL A 43 3.04 7.68 -19.19
CA VAL A 43 2.12 8.33 -18.26
C VAL A 43 1.75 7.45 -17.08
N GLU A 44 1.68 8.07 -15.91
CA GLU A 44 1.01 7.52 -14.74
C GLU A 44 -0.42 8.06 -14.68
N LEU A 45 -1.36 7.18 -14.35
CA LEU A 45 -2.73 7.57 -14.04
C LEU A 45 -2.92 7.63 -12.52
N ALA A 46 -3.60 8.65 -12.04
CA ALA A 46 -3.97 8.75 -10.63
C ALA A 46 -5.39 9.28 -10.49
N THR A 47 -6.13 8.74 -9.52
CA THR A 47 -7.45 9.22 -9.15
C THR A 47 -7.73 8.92 -7.69
N ASP A 48 -8.53 9.79 -7.09
CA ASP A 48 -9.08 9.61 -5.76
C ASP A 48 -10.40 10.40 -5.69
N GLY A 49 -11.33 9.88 -4.90
CA GLY A 49 -12.70 10.38 -4.82
C GLY A 49 -12.83 11.47 -3.78
N PHE A 50 -13.43 12.60 -4.16
CA PHE A 50 -13.70 13.67 -3.21
C PHE A 50 -15.14 14.17 -3.29
N ASN A 51 -15.63 14.74 -2.19
CA ASN A 51 -16.93 15.42 -2.16
C ASN A 51 -16.71 16.94 -2.29
N PRO A 52 -17.10 17.57 -3.42
CA PRO A 52 -16.89 19.00 -3.65
C PRO A 52 -17.72 19.89 -2.71
N PHE A 53 -18.79 19.36 -2.11
CA PHE A 53 -19.70 20.11 -1.22
C PHE A 53 -19.40 19.89 0.28
N GLY A 54 -18.37 19.10 0.60
CA GLY A 54 -17.97 18.79 1.98
C GLY A 54 -18.91 17.82 2.71
N MET A 55 -18.62 17.56 3.99
CA MET A 55 -19.33 16.54 4.78
C MET A 55 -20.77 16.92 5.19
N THR A 56 -21.18 18.16 4.99
CA THR A 56 -22.49 18.69 5.43
C THR A 56 -23.56 18.66 4.33
N ALA A 57 -23.20 18.32 3.09
CA ALA A 57 -24.11 18.26 1.95
C ALA A 57 -24.53 16.81 1.64
N ALA A 58 -25.49 16.66 0.72
CA ALA A 58 -25.88 15.34 0.21
C ALA A 58 -24.64 14.59 -0.32
N PRO A 59 -24.55 13.26 -0.11
CA PRO A 59 -23.39 12.48 -0.52
C PRO A 59 -23.27 12.51 -2.05
N TYR A 60 -22.29 13.26 -2.53
CA TYR A 60 -21.91 13.36 -3.92
C TYR A 60 -20.41 13.12 -4.01
N THR A 61 -19.99 12.27 -4.94
CA THR A 61 -18.58 11.96 -5.16
C THR A 61 -18.17 12.41 -6.56
N CYS A 62 -16.99 13.01 -6.65
CA CYS A 62 -16.36 13.42 -7.88
C CYS A 62 -15.01 12.71 -7.98
N TRP A 63 -14.70 12.19 -9.16
CA TRP A 63 -13.52 11.36 -9.40
C TRP A 63 -12.73 11.94 -10.58
N PRO A 64 -11.80 12.87 -10.30
CA PRO A 64 -10.90 13.40 -11.32
C PRO A 64 -9.86 12.36 -11.71
N MET A 65 -9.70 12.13 -13.00
CA MET A 65 -8.64 11.32 -13.57
C MET A 65 -7.47 12.22 -13.97
N PHE A 66 -6.35 12.04 -13.28
CA PHE A 66 -5.12 12.75 -13.55
C PHE A 66 -4.18 11.91 -14.42
N VAL A 67 -3.52 12.57 -15.37
CA VAL A 67 -2.48 12.02 -16.24
C VAL A 67 -1.18 12.76 -15.94
N ILE A 68 -0.11 12.02 -15.65
CA ILE A 68 1.16 12.57 -15.18
C ILE A 68 2.28 12.05 -16.09
N PRO A 69 3.01 12.91 -16.81
CA PRO A 69 4.13 12.50 -17.64
C PRO A 69 5.34 12.14 -16.77
N LEU A 70 5.77 10.89 -16.86
CA LEU A 70 6.89 10.35 -16.08
C LEU A 70 8.27 10.68 -16.68
N ASN A 71 8.31 11.41 -17.80
CA ASN A 71 9.56 11.73 -18.50
C ASN A 71 10.31 12.95 -17.92
N LEU A 72 9.68 13.67 -16.99
CA LEU A 72 10.18 14.93 -16.44
C LEU A 72 11.19 14.67 -15.31
N PRO A 73 12.03 15.66 -14.95
CA PRO A 73 12.90 15.54 -13.79
C PRO A 73 12.10 15.20 -12.50
N PRO A 74 12.67 14.47 -11.54
CA PRO A 74 11.99 14.05 -10.30
C PRO A 74 11.33 15.21 -9.55
N GLY A 75 12.02 16.35 -9.44
CA GLY A 75 11.49 17.54 -8.79
C GLY A 75 10.35 18.26 -9.56
N MET A 76 10.04 17.83 -10.79
CA MET A 76 9.05 18.45 -11.67
C MET A 76 7.82 17.57 -11.95
N MET A 77 7.95 16.24 -12.02
CA MET A 77 6.85 15.33 -12.43
C MET A 77 5.53 15.64 -11.72
N PHE A 78 5.57 15.70 -10.39
CA PHE A 78 4.38 15.86 -9.54
C PHE A 78 4.10 17.32 -9.15
N GLN A 79 4.64 18.29 -9.90
CA GLN A 79 4.27 19.70 -9.75
C GLN A 79 2.91 19.96 -10.39
N ARG A 80 2.14 20.89 -9.79
CA ARG A 80 0.78 21.24 -10.22
C ARG A 80 0.65 21.48 -11.73
N GLN A 81 1.56 22.22 -12.35
CA GLN A 81 1.49 22.54 -13.78
C GLN A 81 1.73 21.35 -14.72
N ASN A 82 2.21 20.21 -14.19
CA ASN A 82 2.53 19.01 -14.97
C ASN A 82 1.55 17.85 -14.69
N ILE A 83 0.57 18.05 -13.81
CA ILE A 83 -0.50 17.08 -13.55
C ILE A 83 -1.71 17.51 -14.36
N PHE A 84 -2.09 16.72 -15.37
CA PHE A 84 -3.16 17.05 -16.28
C PHE A 84 -4.47 16.41 -15.81
N LEU A 85 -5.53 17.20 -15.68
CA LEU A 85 -6.87 16.68 -15.49
C LEU A 85 -7.44 16.25 -16.85
N SER A 86 -7.60 14.95 -17.07
CA SER A 86 -8.05 14.42 -18.36
C SER A 86 -9.54 14.07 -18.38
N LEU A 87 -10.08 13.56 -17.27
CA LEU A 87 -11.52 13.26 -17.13
C LEU A 87 -12.00 13.68 -15.75
N ILE A 88 -13.29 14.01 -15.67
CA ILE A 88 -14.00 14.14 -14.39
C ILE A 88 -15.20 13.20 -14.45
N ILE A 89 -15.21 12.21 -13.56
CA ILE A 89 -16.33 11.26 -13.46
C ILE A 89 -17.20 11.70 -12.28
N LEU A 90 -18.47 11.95 -12.58
CA LEU A 90 -19.44 12.50 -11.64
C LEU A 90 -20.31 11.39 -11.04
N GLY A 91 -20.50 11.43 -9.72
CA GLY A 91 -21.35 10.49 -9.00
C GLY A 91 -20.61 9.25 -8.48
N TYR A 92 -21.38 8.27 -8.04
CA TYR A 92 -20.85 7.01 -7.52
C TYR A 92 -20.41 6.12 -8.67
N LEU A 93 -19.14 5.71 -8.66
CA LEU A 93 -18.55 4.91 -9.75
C LEU A 93 -19.12 3.49 -9.83
N GLY A 94 -19.45 2.88 -8.69
CA GLY A 94 -19.74 1.45 -8.61
C GLY A 94 -18.66 0.62 -9.33
N ASP A 95 -19.11 -0.38 -10.08
CA ASP A 95 -18.26 -1.24 -10.91
C ASP A 95 -18.20 -0.74 -12.38
N ASN A 96 -18.39 0.57 -12.63
CA ASN A 96 -18.43 1.15 -13.98
C ASN A 96 -17.24 2.06 -14.30
N MET A 97 -16.20 2.10 -13.43
CA MET A 97 -15.01 2.94 -13.66
C MET A 97 -14.41 2.70 -15.05
N SER A 98 -14.31 1.44 -15.47
CA SER A 98 -13.80 1.08 -16.79
C SER A 98 -14.58 1.73 -17.95
N VAL A 99 -15.90 1.81 -17.85
CA VAL A 99 -16.77 2.40 -18.89
C VAL A 99 -16.52 3.90 -18.98
N TYR A 100 -16.42 4.57 -17.84
CA TYR A 100 -16.18 6.01 -17.82
C TYR A 100 -14.77 6.40 -18.29
N MET A 101 -13.81 5.47 -18.21
CA MET A 101 -12.44 5.66 -18.70
C MET A 101 -12.29 5.43 -20.21
N GLU A 102 -13.31 4.94 -20.92
CA GLU A 102 -13.23 4.62 -22.36
C GLU A 102 -12.62 5.75 -23.21
N PRO A 103 -12.99 7.03 -23.06
CA PRO A 103 -12.39 8.10 -23.86
C PRO A 103 -10.87 8.23 -23.66
N LEU A 104 -10.40 8.10 -22.41
CA LEU A 104 -8.97 8.15 -22.10
C LEU A 104 -8.24 6.92 -22.64
N ILE A 105 -8.87 5.75 -22.59
CA ILE A 105 -8.31 4.52 -23.14
C ILE A 105 -8.20 4.63 -24.67
N ASP A 106 -9.20 5.17 -25.34
CA ASP A 106 -9.19 5.40 -26.79
C ASP A 106 -8.10 6.41 -27.18
N ASP A 107 -7.88 7.46 -26.38
CA ASP A 107 -6.76 8.39 -26.57
C ASP A 107 -5.40 7.69 -26.42
N LEU A 108 -5.24 6.84 -25.40
CA LEU A 108 -4.00 6.07 -25.18
C LEU A 108 -3.74 5.05 -26.29
N LEU A 109 -4.78 4.39 -26.80
CA LEU A 109 -4.67 3.47 -27.94
C LEU A 109 -4.21 4.20 -29.20
N ARG A 110 -4.86 5.30 -29.56
CA ARG A 110 -4.48 6.11 -30.73
C ARG A 110 -3.07 6.67 -30.58
N ALA A 111 -2.73 7.18 -29.41
CA ALA A 111 -1.41 7.74 -29.15
C ALA A 111 -0.29 6.67 -29.14
N TRP A 112 -0.62 5.41 -28.90
CA TRP A 112 0.31 4.29 -29.02
C TRP A 112 0.46 3.82 -30.48
N GLU A 113 -0.65 3.53 -31.15
CA GLU A 113 -0.66 2.91 -32.48
C GLU A 113 -0.27 3.91 -33.59
N GLU A 114 -0.90 5.08 -33.58
CA GLU A 114 -0.72 6.10 -34.61
C GLU A 114 0.30 7.16 -34.18
N GLY A 115 0.45 7.41 -32.89
CA GLY A 115 1.23 8.55 -32.38
C GLY A 115 0.63 9.91 -32.74
N VAL A 116 1.21 10.96 -32.19
CA VAL A 116 0.75 12.34 -32.32
C VAL A 116 1.85 13.20 -32.93
N TRP A 117 1.56 13.83 -34.07
CA TRP A 117 2.53 14.73 -34.72
C TRP A 117 2.81 15.94 -33.84
N THR A 118 4.06 16.07 -33.39
CA THR A 118 4.44 17.01 -32.34
C THR A 118 5.64 17.84 -32.78
N TYR A 119 5.55 19.16 -32.60
CA TYR A 119 6.66 20.07 -32.86
C TYR A 119 7.58 20.18 -31.63
N ASN A 120 8.85 19.81 -31.79
CA ASN A 120 9.86 20.01 -30.78
C ASN A 120 10.46 21.42 -30.89
N ARG A 121 10.13 22.29 -29.92
CA ARG A 121 10.65 23.66 -29.87
C ARG A 121 12.18 23.75 -29.76
N ALA A 122 12.83 22.79 -29.09
CA ALA A 122 14.27 22.83 -28.85
C ALA A 122 15.07 22.50 -30.12
N THR A 123 14.67 21.46 -30.85
CA THR A 123 15.32 21.06 -32.11
C THR A 123 14.73 21.77 -33.33
N LYS A 124 13.58 22.43 -33.18
CA LYS A 124 12.78 23.03 -34.27
C LYS A 124 12.38 22.02 -35.34
N THR A 125 12.17 20.76 -34.95
CA THR A 125 11.77 19.68 -35.85
C THR A 125 10.46 19.06 -35.38
N ASN A 126 9.72 18.48 -36.32
CA ASN A 126 8.58 17.65 -35.98
C ASN A 126 9.02 16.21 -35.76
N PHE A 127 8.27 15.49 -34.94
CA PHE A 127 8.43 14.06 -34.73
C PHE A 127 7.07 13.45 -34.40
N GLN A 128 6.98 12.13 -34.52
CA GLN A 128 5.81 11.37 -34.15
C GLN A 128 5.97 10.95 -32.69
N MET A 129 5.22 11.60 -31.80
CA MET A 129 5.27 11.32 -30.36
C MET A 129 4.31 10.17 -30.05
N ARG A 130 4.80 9.09 -29.43
CA ARG A 130 3.90 8.09 -28.85
C ARG A 130 3.64 8.39 -27.38
N VAL A 131 2.47 7.98 -26.89
CA VAL A 131 2.11 8.07 -25.47
C VAL A 131 1.58 6.72 -25.00
N TRP A 132 2.04 6.24 -23.87
CA TRP A 132 1.55 4.98 -23.30
C TRP A 132 1.41 5.02 -21.79
N TYR A 133 0.51 4.17 -21.31
CA TYR A 133 0.30 3.89 -19.91
C TYR A 133 1.48 3.09 -19.36
N MET A 134 2.08 3.57 -18.26
CA MET A 134 3.16 2.85 -17.57
C MET A 134 2.60 2.08 -16.37
N TYR A 135 1.87 2.77 -15.50
CA TYR A 135 1.19 2.22 -14.33
C TYR A 135 0.25 3.28 -13.75
N SER A 136 -0.49 2.94 -12.70
CA SER A 136 -1.28 3.91 -11.94
C SER A 136 -0.94 3.94 -10.46
N LEU A 137 -1.39 4.97 -9.74
CA LEU A 137 -1.17 5.18 -8.31
C LEU A 137 -2.50 5.42 -7.59
N HIS A 138 -2.80 4.58 -6.60
CA HIS A 138 -4.09 4.60 -5.91
C HIS A 138 -3.99 4.21 -4.45
N ASP A 139 -4.87 4.76 -3.61
CA ASP A 139 -5.16 4.16 -2.31
C ASP A 139 -5.78 2.77 -2.47
N LEU A 140 -5.89 1.98 -1.40
CA LEU A 140 -6.31 0.58 -1.54
C LEU A 140 -7.72 0.38 -2.14
N PRO A 141 -8.77 1.11 -1.70
CA PRO A 141 -10.08 1.02 -2.33
C PRO A 141 -10.04 1.33 -3.83
N MET A 142 -9.36 2.40 -4.22
CA MET A 142 -9.28 2.79 -5.62
C MET A 142 -8.39 1.83 -6.43
N TYR A 143 -7.34 1.27 -5.82
CA TYR A 143 -6.54 0.19 -6.41
C TYR A 143 -7.46 -0.98 -6.78
N GLY A 144 -8.31 -1.43 -5.85
CA GLY A 144 -9.27 -2.51 -6.09
C GLY A 144 -10.18 -2.24 -7.29
N LEU A 145 -10.71 -1.02 -7.39
CA LEU A 145 -11.53 -0.60 -8.52
C LEU A 145 -10.74 -0.56 -9.84
N PHE A 146 -9.50 -0.08 -9.83
CA PHE A 146 -8.70 0.07 -11.06
C PHE A 146 -8.15 -1.26 -11.60
N CYS A 147 -7.84 -2.19 -10.69
CA CYS A 147 -7.38 -3.53 -11.02
C CYS A 147 -8.50 -4.57 -11.07
N ASP A 148 -9.76 -4.12 -10.99
CA ASP A 148 -10.97 -4.94 -11.07
C ASP A 148 -11.04 -6.09 -10.07
N TRP A 149 -10.45 -5.90 -8.90
CA TRP A 149 -10.31 -6.93 -7.89
C TRP A 149 -10.93 -6.47 -6.59
N CYS A 150 -11.84 -7.28 -6.05
CA CYS A 150 -12.41 -7.02 -4.74
C CYS A 150 -11.32 -7.14 -3.66
N VAL A 151 -10.98 -6.00 -3.05
CA VAL A 151 -9.98 -5.90 -1.97
C VAL A 151 -10.55 -6.24 -0.59
N HIS A 152 -11.73 -6.85 -0.57
CA HIS A 152 -12.40 -7.34 0.62
C HIS A 152 -12.46 -8.87 0.60
N GLU A 153 -13.02 -9.46 1.66
CA GLU A 153 -13.30 -10.89 1.73
C GLU A 153 -12.06 -11.82 1.71
N LYS A 154 -12.16 -12.96 1.03
CA LYS A 154 -11.30 -14.14 1.12
C LYS A 154 -9.95 -13.97 0.44
N PHE A 155 -9.90 -13.16 -0.63
CA PHE A 155 -8.71 -12.92 -1.45
C PHE A 155 -8.43 -11.42 -1.59
N PRO A 156 -8.27 -10.68 -0.49
CA PRO A 156 -8.34 -9.23 -0.54
C PRO A 156 -7.08 -8.60 -1.18
N CYS A 157 -5.95 -9.32 -1.25
CA CYS A 157 -4.73 -8.79 -1.84
C CYS A 157 -4.77 -8.81 -3.37
N PRO A 158 -4.67 -7.66 -4.06
CA PRO A 158 -4.77 -7.59 -5.52
C PRO A 158 -3.50 -8.11 -6.23
N VAL A 159 -2.37 -8.16 -5.52
CA VAL A 159 -1.08 -8.70 -6.01
C VAL A 159 -1.04 -10.22 -5.88
N CYS A 160 -1.31 -10.75 -4.68
CA CYS A 160 -1.38 -12.20 -4.45
C CYS A 160 -2.58 -12.87 -5.16
N LYS A 161 -3.68 -12.13 -5.34
CA LYS A 161 -4.95 -12.66 -5.85
C LYS A 161 -5.35 -13.94 -5.10
N THR A 162 -5.65 -15.02 -5.83
CA THR A 162 -6.11 -16.30 -5.28
C THR A 162 -5.01 -17.14 -4.64
N VAL A 163 -3.75 -16.76 -4.85
CA VAL A 163 -2.59 -17.46 -4.32
C VAL A 163 -2.58 -17.42 -2.79
N ILE A 164 -3.02 -16.31 -2.20
CA ILE A 164 -3.11 -16.15 -0.74
C ILE A 164 -4.55 -15.97 -0.30
N LYS A 165 -5.07 -17.00 0.37
CA LYS A 165 -6.37 -16.97 1.05
C LYS A 165 -6.22 -16.47 2.48
N PHE A 166 -6.93 -15.38 2.82
CA PHE A 166 -6.97 -14.85 4.17
C PHE A 166 -7.83 -15.74 5.08
N LEU A 167 -7.50 -15.73 6.37
CA LEU A 167 -8.19 -16.48 7.41
C LEU A 167 -9.40 -15.69 7.93
N TRP A 168 -10.57 -16.33 8.01
CA TRP A 168 -11.73 -15.75 8.69
C TRP A 168 -11.57 -15.84 10.22
N LEU A 169 -11.59 -14.69 10.88
CA LEU A 169 -11.61 -14.56 12.33
C LEU A 169 -13.04 -14.70 12.85
N LYS A 170 -13.38 -15.85 13.45
CA LYS A 170 -14.74 -16.21 13.86
C LYS A 170 -15.35 -15.24 14.88
N LYS A 171 -14.54 -14.67 15.78
CA LYS A 171 -15.02 -13.71 16.80
C LYS A 171 -14.89 -12.28 16.31
N GLY A 172 -13.82 -11.97 15.58
CA GLY A 172 -13.56 -10.66 14.99
C GLY A 172 -14.49 -10.27 13.84
N GLY A 173 -15.00 -11.27 13.10
CA GLY A 173 -15.86 -11.07 11.93
C GLY A 173 -15.13 -10.41 10.75
N LYS A 174 -13.84 -10.72 10.58
CA LYS A 174 -12.98 -10.13 9.54
C LYS A 174 -12.00 -11.15 8.99
N TYR A 175 -11.59 -10.95 7.74
CA TYR A 175 -10.48 -11.67 7.15
C TYR A 175 -9.14 -11.11 7.62
N SER A 176 -8.17 -12.00 7.81
CA SER A 176 -6.85 -11.68 8.34
C SER A 176 -5.77 -12.42 7.56
N SER A 177 -4.65 -11.74 7.31
CA SER A 177 -3.42 -12.32 6.75
C SER A 177 -2.55 -13.00 7.80
N PHE A 178 -3.02 -13.13 9.05
CA PHE A 178 -2.28 -13.81 10.11
C PHE A 178 -1.87 -15.21 9.67
N ASP A 179 -0.58 -15.47 9.84
CA ASP A 179 0.06 -16.74 9.54
C ASP A 179 0.04 -17.12 8.06
N LYS A 180 0.03 -16.09 7.18
CA LYS A 180 0.17 -16.25 5.72
C LYS A 180 1.53 -15.84 5.20
N HIS A 181 2.43 -15.33 6.05
CA HIS A 181 3.72 -14.82 5.61
C HIS A 181 4.84 -15.88 5.69
N ARG A 182 4.68 -16.91 6.52
CA ARG A 182 5.69 -18.00 6.67
C ARG A 182 5.99 -18.73 5.36
N GLN A 183 5.01 -18.85 4.46
CA GLN A 183 5.19 -19.49 3.16
C GLN A 183 6.13 -18.72 2.22
N PHE A 184 6.41 -17.45 2.47
CA PHE A 184 7.38 -16.65 1.70
C PHE A 184 8.82 -16.77 2.23
N LEU A 185 9.03 -17.45 3.36
CA LEU A 185 10.36 -17.69 3.92
C LEU A 185 11.05 -18.87 3.21
N PRO A 186 12.38 -19.00 3.25
CA PRO A 186 13.07 -20.22 2.81
C PRO A 186 12.53 -21.49 3.49
N LEU A 187 12.51 -22.64 2.80
CA LEU A 187 11.92 -23.90 3.30
C LEU A 187 12.54 -24.39 4.61
N ASP A 188 13.81 -24.12 4.83
CA ASP A 188 14.58 -24.46 6.03
C ASP A 188 14.45 -23.42 7.15
N HIS A 189 13.76 -22.30 6.92
CA HIS A 189 13.63 -21.23 7.91
C HIS A 189 12.88 -21.70 9.17
N PRO A 190 13.41 -21.45 10.38
CA PRO A 190 12.87 -22.02 11.63
C PRO A 190 11.41 -21.65 11.91
N PHE A 191 10.97 -20.45 11.51
CA PHE A 191 9.57 -20.03 11.70
C PHE A 191 8.55 -20.94 11.00
N ARG A 192 8.92 -21.60 9.88
CA ARG A 192 8.02 -22.55 9.20
C ARG A 192 7.66 -23.75 10.08
N ARG A 193 8.52 -24.10 11.03
CA ARG A 193 8.34 -25.22 11.98
C ARG A 193 7.88 -24.76 13.37
N ASP A 194 7.67 -23.46 13.57
CA ASP A 194 7.24 -22.90 14.85
C ASP A 194 5.73 -23.12 15.05
N ILE A 195 5.39 -24.20 15.75
CA ILE A 195 4.01 -24.60 16.03
C ILE A 195 3.39 -23.88 17.23
N ASN A 196 4.13 -22.98 17.90
CA ASN A 196 3.68 -22.33 19.14
C ASN A 196 3.33 -20.87 18.93
N ASN A 197 4.19 -20.11 18.23
CA ASN A 197 4.00 -18.67 18.11
C ASN A 197 3.05 -18.27 16.98
N PHE A 198 2.77 -19.16 16.02
CA PHE A 198 1.86 -18.93 14.89
C PHE A 198 0.54 -19.69 15.09
N THR A 199 -0.11 -20.18 14.02
CA THR A 199 -1.25 -21.08 14.18
C THR A 199 -0.79 -22.36 14.88
N LYS A 200 -1.43 -22.69 16.00
CA LYS A 200 -1.03 -23.77 16.89
C LYS A 200 -1.02 -25.12 16.15
N GLY A 201 0.09 -25.83 16.27
CA GLY A 201 0.25 -27.16 15.66
C GLY A 201 0.46 -27.16 14.14
N VAL A 202 0.67 -25.99 13.50
CA VAL A 202 0.84 -25.89 12.04
C VAL A 202 2.31 -25.72 11.65
N VAL A 203 2.79 -26.65 10.83
CA VAL A 203 4.04 -26.56 10.08
C VAL A 203 3.73 -26.15 8.64
N VAL A 204 4.54 -25.26 8.06
CA VAL A 204 4.36 -24.76 6.68
C VAL A 204 5.40 -25.36 5.76
N GLU A 205 4.97 -26.34 4.96
CA GLU A 205 5.82 -27.08 4.01
C GLU A 205 5.67 -26.56 2.57
N ASP A 206 4.65 -25.75 2.30
CA ASP A 206 4.35 -25.20 0.97
C ASP A 206 5.53 -24.38 0.42
N THR A 207 5.79 -24.51 -0.88
CA THR A 207 6.78 -23.66 -1.57
C THR A 207 6.34 -22.20 -1.58
N SER A 208 7.30 -21.28 -1.78
CA SER A 208 6.97 -19.86 -1.93
C SER A 208 5.91 -19.68 -3.01
N PRO A 209 4.83 -18.94 -2.73
CA PRO A 209 3.76 -18.78 -3.70
C PRO A 209 4.25 -18.00 -4.92
N GLN A 210 3.84 -18.43 -6.11
CA GLN A 210 4.17 -17.75 -7.36
C GLN A 210 3.11 -16.70 -7.67
N MET A 211 3.56 -15.45 -7.86
CA MET A 211 2.67 -14.36 -8.28
C MET A 211 2.27 -14.55 -9.74
N LEU A 212 1.06 -14.10 -10.09
CA LEU A 212 0.55 -14.21 -11.44
C LEU A 212 1.25 -13.20 -12.36
N THR A 213 1.68 -13.66 -13.53
CA THR A 213 2.22 -12.79 -14.59
C THR A 213 1.11 -12.05 -15.32
N GLY A 214 1.43 -10.95 -16.00
CA GLY A 214 0.46 -10.23 -16.83
C GLY A 214 -0.23 -11.12 -17.87
N VAL A 215 0.51 -12.06 -18.48
CA VAL A 215 -0.02 -13.08 -19.39
C VAL A 215 -1.03 -14.00 -18.69
N ALA A 216 -0.71 -14.48 -17.49
CA ALA A 216 -1.61 -15.35 -16.73
C ALA A 216 -2.88 -14.60 -16.28
N VAL A 217 -2.74 -13.33 -15.89
CA VAL A 217 -3.89 -12.46 -15.57
C VAL A 217 -4.76 -12.25 -16.81
N ARG A 218 -4.16 -11.97 -17.98
CA ARG A 218 -4.90 -11.84 -19.24
C ARG A 218 -5.69 -13.11 -19.57
N ALA A 219 -5.06 -14.27 -19.46
CA ALA A 219 -5.72 -15.56 -19.71
C ALA A 219 -6.90 -15.80 -18.75
N GLN A 220 -6.78 -15.42 -17.47
CA GLN A 220 -7.90 -15.49 -16.52
C GLN A 220 -9.05 -14.56 -16.92
N LEU A 221 -8.74 -13.32 -17.30
CA LEU A 221 -9.74 -12.34 -17.74
C LEU A 221 -10.44 -12.77 -19.04
N ASP A 222 -9.73 -13.39 -19.97
CA ASP A 222 -10.32 -13.90 -21.21
C ASP A 222 -11.23 -15.12 -20.94
N ALA A 223 -10.87 -15.96 -19.96
CA ALA A 223 -11.63 -17.16 -19.59
C ALA A 223 -12.85 -16.91 -18.69
N ILE A 224 -12.91 -15.78 -17.99
CA ILE A 224 -13.99 -15.48 -17.03
C ILE A 224 -15.35 -15.38 -17.73
N ARG A 225 -16.37 -15.99 -17.13
CA ARG A 225 -17.72 -16.08 -17.69
C ARG A 225 -18.70 -15.26 -16.88
N VAL A 226 -19.57 -14.53 -17.58
CA VAL A 226 -20.67 -13.79 -16.96
C VAL A 226 -21.75 -14.77 -16.48
N ASN A 227 -22.23 -14.59 -15.26
CA ASN A 227 -23.33 -15.37 -14.69
C ASN A 227 -24.69 -14.80 -15.19
N LYS A 228 -25.80 -15.49 -14.89
CA LYS A 228 -27.14 -15.05 -15.35
C LYS A 228 -27.63 -13.76 -14.69
N GLU A 229 -26.99 -13.32 -13.62
CA GLU A 229 -27.43 -12.24 -12.73
C GLU A 229 -26.58 -10.96 -12.89
N GLY A 230 -25.60 -10.95 -13.80
CA GLY A 230 -24.78 -9.76 -14.10
C GLY A 230 -23.45 -9.66 -13.34
N GLY A 231 -22.93 -10.76 -12.79
CA GLY A 231 -21.58 -10.87 -12.22
C GLY A 231 -20.76 -11.98 -12.88
N PHE A 232 -19.69 -12.46 -12.23
CA PHE A 232 -18.86 -13.54 -12.76
C PHE A 232 -19.08 -14.89 -12.07
N VAL A 233 -19.05 -15.97 -12.85
CA VAL A 233 -19.09 -17.34 -12.34
C VAL A 233 -17.83 -17.61 -11.52
N GLY A 234 -17.98 -18.08 -10.27
CA GLY A 234 -16.85 -18.38 -9.37
C GLY A 234 -16.43 -17.20 -8.48
N TYR A 235 -17.07 -16.04 -8.59
CA TYR A 235 -16.80 -14.89 -7.71
C TYR A 235 -16.97 -15.24 -6.22
N GLY A 236 -16.02 -14.78 -5.39
CA GLY A 236 -15.97 -15.00 -3.94
C GLY A 236 -15.39 -16.35 -3.54
N GLU A 237 -15.42 -17.35 -4.43
CA GLU A 237 -14.92 -18.69 -4.15
C GLU A 237 -13.63 -19.05 -4.88
N GLU A 238 -13.60 -18.84 -6.19
CA GLU A 238 -12.48 -19.16 -7.09
C GLU A 238 -11.63 -17.93 -7.43
N HIS A 239 -12.22 -16.74 -7.43
CA HIS A 239 -11.54 -15.46 -7.70
C HIS A 239 -12.31 -14.29 -7.08
N ALA A 240 -11.75 -13.08 -7.18
CA ALA A 240 -12.40 -11.85 -6.72
C ALA A 240 -12.48 -10.76 -7.81
N TRP A 241 -12.38 -11.14 -9.09
CA TRP A 241 -12.65 -10.24 -10.22
C TRP A 241 -14.05 -9.63 -10.15
N THR A 242 -14.17 -8.31 -10.25
CA THR A 242 -15.45 -7.56 -10.22
C THR A 242 -15.86 -7.04 -11.58
N GLN A 243 -14.90 -6.69 -12.45
CA GLN A 243 -15.15 -6.23 -13.82
C GLN A 243 -14.00 -6.65 -14.75
N LYS A 244 -14.03 -6.20 -16.02
CA LYS A 244 -12.88 -6.26 -16.95
C LYS A 244 -12.52 -4.84 -17.37
N SER A 245 -11.37 -4.36 -16.92
CA SER A 245 -10.89 -3.01 -17.22
C SER A 245 -10.58 -2.86 -18.70
N GLY A 246 -11.01 -1.75 -19.27
CA GLY A 246 -10.71 -1.34 -20.63
C GLY A 246 -9.22 -1.06 -20.83
N LEU A 247 -8.42 -0.90 -19.77
CA LEU A 247 -6.95 -0.84 -19.88
C LEU A 247 -6.39 -2.11 -20.55
N TRP A 248 -7.04 -3.26 -20.40
CA TRP A 248 -6.65 -4.49 -21.10
C TRP A 248 -6.89 -4.43 -22.62
N ARG A 249 -7.49 -3.36 -23.16
CA ARG A 249 -7.51 -3.11 -24.61
C ARG A 249 -6.13 -2.67 -25.13
N LEU A 250 -5.27 -2.11 -24.27
CA LEU A 250 -3.91 -1.74 -24.63
C LEU A 250 -3.12 -3.01 -25.01
N PRO A 251 -2.49 -3.06 -26.20
CA PRO A 251 -1.88 -4.30 -26.71
C PRO A 251 -0.75 -4.83 -25.84
N TYR A 252 0.00 -3.93 -25.18
CA TYR A 252 1.15 -4.22 -24.33
C TYR A 252 0.81 -4.43 -22.85
N MET A 253 -0.47 -4.39 -22.43
CA MET A 253 -0.84 -4.40 -21.01
C MET A 253 -0.28 -5.60 -20.24
N HIS A 254 -0.19 -6.75 -20.90
CA HIS A 254 0.31 -8.02 -20.33
C HIS A 254 1.84 -8.06 -20.14
N GLU A 255 2.55 -7.09 -20.71
CA GLU A 255 4.01 -6.95 -20.66
C GLU A 255 4.47 -5.99 -19.54
N LEU A 256 3.54 -5.22 -18.96
CA LEU A 256 3.84 -4.37 -17.81
C LEU A 256 4.11 -5.24 -16.56
N LEU A 257 5.29 -5.08 -15.96
CA LEU A 257 5.63 -5.81 -14.72
C LEU A 257 4.84 -5.32 -13.51
N ILE A 258 4.41 -4.06 -13.52
CA ILE A 258 3.55 -3.47 -12.51
C ILE A 258 2.48 -2.65 -13.21
N LEU A 259 1.22 -2.96 -12.94
CA LEU A 259 0.08 -2.25 -13.53
C LEU A 259 -0.38 -1.14 -12.58
N HIS A 260 -0.47 -1.44 -11.29
CA HIS A 260 -1.01 -0.52 -10.30
C HIS A 260 -0.09 -0.51 -9.07
N ASN A 261 0.24 0.69 -8.61
CA ASN A 261 1.02 0.94 -7.40
C ASN A 261 0.07 1.30 -6.27
N ILE A 262 0.36 0.76 -5.08
CA ILE A 262 -0.33 1.18 -3.87
C ILE A 262 0.22 2.53 -3.41
N ASP A 263 -0.68 3.41 -3.00
CA ASP A 263 -0.30 4.65 -2.34
C ASP A 263 0.37 4.33 -1.01
N MET A 264 1.68 4.56 -0.99
CA MET A 264 2.52 4.26 0.16
C MET A 264 2.16 5.17 1.33
N MET A 265 1.74 6.41 1.04
CA MET A 265 1.30 7.37 2.05
C MET A 265 0.15 6.80 2.89
N HIS A 266 -0.93 6.39 2.23
CA HIS A 266 -2.08 5.82 2.91
C HIS A 266 -1.76 4.46 3.54
N THR A 267 -0.88 3.66 2.92
CA THR A 267 -0.50 2.35 3.43
C THR A 267 0.25 2.44 4.75
N GLU A 268 1.33 3.21 4.79
CA GLU A 268 2.12 3.42 5.99
C GLU A 268 1.30 4.10 7.09
N LYS A 269 0.50 5.13 6.76
CA LYS A 269 -0.43 5.74 7.71
C LYS A 269 -1.36 4.72 8.35
N ASN A 270 -1.99 3.84 7.57
CA ASN A 270 -2.93 2.85 8.10
C ASN A 270 -2.24 1.83 9.04
N ILE A 271 -1.00 1.46 8.72
CA ILE A 271 -0.18 0.60 9.58
C ILE A 271 0.18 1.33 10.88
N ALA A 272 0.61 2.58 10.76
CA ALA A 272 0.97 3.44 11.86
C ALA A 272 -0.21 3.72 12.81
N GLU A 273 -1.39 4.02 12.27
CA GLU A 273 -2.63 4.22 13.03
C GLU A 273 -3.03 2.97 13.82
N ALA A 274 -2.96 1.79 13.19
CA ALA A 274 -3.26 0.52 13.84
C ALA A 274 -2.28 0.23 14.98
N LEU A 275 -0.99 0.51 14.75
CA LEU A 275 0.06 0.32 15.74
C LEU A 275 -0.08 1.31 16.91
N TRP A 276 -0.22 2.61 16.62
CA TRP A 276 -0.44 3.67 17.60
C TRP A 276 -1.66 3.37 18.47
N GLY A 277 -2.81 3.07 17.85
CA GLY A 277 -4.04 2.75 18.55
C GLY A 277 -3.92 1.51 19.46
N THR A 278 -3.07 0.56 19.08
CA THR A 278 -2.81 -0.66 19.87
C THR A 278 -1.85 -0.39 21.02
N VAL A 279 -0.69 0.20 20.76
CA VAL A 279 0.36 0.48 21.75
C VAL A 279 -0.12 1.48 22.81
N MET A 280 -0.85 2.52 22.39
CA MET A 280 -1.41 3.55 23.27
C MET A 280 -2.77 3.16 23.88
N ASP A 281 -3.28 1.95 23.62
CA ASP A 281 -4.55 1.44 24.15
C ASP A 281 -5.70 2.46 23.99
N ILE A 282 -5.87 2.92 22.76
CA ILE A 282 -6.89 3.90 22.39
C ILE A 282 -8.21 3.17 22.14
N PRO A 283 -9.31 3.57 22.81
CA PRO A 283 -10.63 3.01 22.57
C PRO A 283 -11.00 3.01 21.08
N ASP A 284 -11.65 1.95 20.63
CA ASP A 284 -12.12 1.71 19.25
C ASP A 284 -11.02 1.57 18.18
N LYS A 285 -9.78 1.99 18.45
CA LYS A 285 -8.63 1.83 17.54
C LYS A 285 -7.75 0.62 17.87
N ILE A 286 -7.74 0.18 19.12
CA ILE A 286 -6.96 -0.95 19.61
C ILE A 286 -7.27 -2.26 18.86
N LYS A 287 -6.23 -2.95 18.36
CA LYS A 287 -6.31 -4.27 17.72
C LYS A 287 -6.13 -5.44 18.69
N ASP A 288 -6.59 -5.25 19.93
CA ASP A 288 -6.41 -6.17 21.05
C ASP A 288 -7.65 -6.19 21.98
N ASN A 289 -8.84 -6.22 21.38
CA ASN A 289 -10.10 -6.28 22.13
C ASN A 289 -10.46 -7.73 22.54
N VAL A 290 -11.58 -7.90 23.27
CA VAL A 290 -12.05 -9.21 23.74
C VAL A 290 -12.27 -10.20 22.58
N LYS A 291 -12.80 -9.74 21.45
CA LYS A 291 -12.99 -10.58 20.25
C LYS A 291 -11.64 -11.03 19.68
N ALA A 292 -10.66 -10.13 19.64
CA ALA A 292 -9.29 -10.43 19.21
C ALA A 292 -8.67 -11.55 20.06
N ARG A 293 -8.79 -11.45 21.40
CA ARG A 293 -8.31 -12.49 22.32
C ARG A 293 -9.04 -13.81 22.15
N GLY A 294 -10.35 -13.79 21.89
CA GLY A 294 -11.11 -15.00 21.60
C GLY A 294 -10.62 -15.74 20.34
N ASP A 295 -10.31 -15.02 19.26
CA ASP A 295 -9.69 -15.63 18.07
C ASP A 295 -8.25 -16.06 18.32
N GLN A 296 -7.50 -15.29 19.10
CA GLN A 296 -6.11 -15.61 19.44
C GLN A 296 -6.02 -16.90 20.27
N THR A 297 -6.85 -17.11 21.30
CA THR A 297 -6.89 -18.37 22.07
C THR A 297 -7.28 -19.57 21.18
N ARG A 298 -8.13 -19.33 20.18
CA ARG A 298 -8.52 -20.36 19.22
C ARG A 298 -7.37 -20.73 18.28
N LEU A 299 -6.63 -19.74 17.78
CA LEU A 299 -5.67 -19.89 16.70
C LEU A 299 -4.24 -20.12 17.20
N CYS A 300 -3.82 -19.48 18.27
CA CYS A 300 -2.43 -19.44 18.73
C CYS A 300 -2.24 -20.16 20.07
N ASN A 301 -1.01 -20.54 20.40
CA ASN A 301 -0.65 -21.07 21.73
C ASN A 301 0.02 -19.96 22.57
N ARG A 302 -0.77 -18.97 23.04
CA ARG A 302 -0.27 -17.82 23.83
C ARG A 302 -1.02 -17.66 25.17
N PRO A 303 -0.82 -18.57 26.15
CA PRO A 303 -1.61 -18.59 27.39
C PRO A 303 -1.59 -17.28 28.18
N LYS A 304 -0.48 -16.52 28.12
CA LYS A 304 -0.35 -15.20 28.78
C LYS A 304 -1.36 -14.17 28.27
N LEU A 305 -1.90 -14.39 27.08
CA LEU A 305 -2.84 -13.48 26.44
C LEU A 305 -4.28 -14.03 26.43
N ASP A 306 -4.52 -15.23 26.95
CA ASP A 306 -5.85 -15.83 26.99
C ASP A 306 -6.77 -15.12 27.99
N ILE A 307 -8.06 -15.05 27.68
CA ILE A 307 -9.05 -14.49 28.60
C ILE A 307 -9.24 -15.47 29.75
N LEU A 308 -9.01 -15.00 30.97
CA LEU A 308 -9.09 -15.83 32.16
C LEU A 308 -10.55 -15.93 32.63
N PRO A 309 -11.02 -17.15 32.98
CA PRO A 309 -12.32 -17.33 33.57
C PRO A 309 -12.39 -16.62 34.93
N PRO A 310 -13.58 -16.19 35.36
CA PRO A 310 -13.75 -15.58 36.66
C PRO A 310 -13.40 -16.59 37.78
N GLN A 311 -12.32 -16.34 38.52
CA GLN A 311 -11.98 -17.14 39.70
C GLN A 311 -12.76 -16.71 40.96
N ASN A 312 -13.26 -15.46 41.04
CA ASN A 312 -14.02 -14.92 42.19
C ASN A 312 -14.90 -13.68 41.85
N SER A 313 -15.10 -13.35 40.57
CA SER A 313 -15.89 -12.20 40.11
C SER A 313 -16.95 -12.65 39.10
N ARG A 314 -17.94 -11.82 38.73
CA ARG A 314 -18.87 -12.18 37.63
C ARG A 314 -18.31 -11.90 36.23
N LYS A 315 -17.06 -11.43 36.11
CA LYS A 315 -16.52 -10.90 34.84
C LYS A 315 -15.25 -11.62 34.43
N TRP A 316 -15.21 -12.04 33.17
CA TRP A 316 -14.00 -12.50 32.49
C TRP A 316 -12.93 -11.40 32.50
N LYS A 317 -11.66 -11.79 32.72
CA LYS A 317 -10.54 -10.85 32.82
C LYS A 317 -9.63 -10.96 31.60
N LYS A 318 -9.41 -9.85 30.88
CA LYS A 318 -8.40 -9.73 29.82
C LYS A 318 -7.05 -9.37 30.47
N PRO A 319 -6.03 -10.24 30.44
CA PRO A 319 -4.70 -9.89 30.93
C PRO A 319 -4.06 -8.81 30.05
N PRO A 320 -3.22 -7.92 30.63
CA PRO A 320 -2.50 -6.91 29.86
C PRO A 320 -1.57 -7.58 28.84
N ALA A 321 -1.49 -7.02 27.63
CA ALA A 321 -0.49 -7.42 26.65
C ALA A 321 0.82 -6.68 26.90
N GLU A 322 1.94 -7.36 26.63
CA GLU A 322 3.28 -6.80 26.80
C GLU A 322 3.66 -5.73 25.76
N PHE A 323 2.89 -5.65 24.66
CA PHE A 323 3.03 -4.65 23.60
C PHE A 323 2.15 -3.40 23.82
N ILE A 324 1.53 -3.28 24.99
CA ILE A 324 0.65 -2.14 25.35
C ILE A 324 1.29 -1.38 26.51
N LEU A 325 1.37 -0.05 26.37
CA LEU A 325 1.88 0.83 27.42
C LEU A 325 0.90 0.92 28.60
N LYS A 326 1.45 0.90 29.81
CA LYS A 326 0.67 1.14 31.03
C LYS A 326 0.15 2.58 31.05
N LYS A 327 -0.90 2.83 31.85
CA LYS A 327 -1.52 4.17 31.95
C LYS A 327 -0.51 5.28 32.27
N GLN A 328 0.42 5.02 33.18
CA GLN A 328 1.45 5.99 33.58
C GLN A 328 2.47 6.24 32.45
N GLU A 329 2.96 5.17 31.82
CA GLU A 329 3.88 5.23 30.67
C GLU A 329 3.26 5.99 29.49
N ARG A 330 1.97 5.78 29.20
CA ARG A 330 1.23 6.55 28.19
C ARG A 330 1.19 8.04 28.51
N LYS A 331 1.07 8.41 29.80
CA LYS A 331 1.03 9.81 30.23
C LYS A 331 2.38 10.47 29.98
N GLU A 332 3.46 9.79 30.37
CA GLU A 332 4.84 10.23 30.16
C GLU A 332 5.16 10.38 28.66
N VAL A 333 4.69 9.46 27.83
CA VAL A 333 4.79 9.59 26.37
C VAL A 333 4.10 10.86 25.88
N LEU A 334 2.85 11.11 26.29
CA LEU A 334 2.12 12.31 25.85
C LEU A 334 2.76 13.62 26.35
N GLU A 335 3.28 13.63 27.58
CA GLU A 335 4.06 14.75 28.12
C GLU A 335 5.34 14.97 27.30
N TRP A 336 6.05 13.90 26.91
CA TRP A 336 7.19 13.97 26.01
C TRP A 336 6.83 14.56 24.64
N PHE A 337 5.69 14.15 24.04
CA PHE A 337 5.20 14.76 22.80
C PHE A 337 4.97 16.27 22.90
N GLN A 338 4.66 16.81 24.10
CA GLN A 338 4.53 18.25 24.31
C GLN A 338 5.89 18.98 24.32
N THR A 339 6.99 18.25 24.51
CA THR A 339 8.36 18.80 24.51
C THR A 339 9.04 18.74 23.15
N LEU A 340 8.50 17.96 22.21
CA LEU A 340 9.10 17.76 20.91
C LEU A 340 9.16 19.06 20.10
N MET A 341 10.32 19.32 19.52
CA MET A 341 10.55 20.43 18.58
C MET A 341 11.11 19.85 17.28
N PHE A 342 10.62 20.37 16.17
CA PHE A 342 11.05 19.96 14.83
C PHE A 342 11.54 21.18 14.05
N PRO A 343 12.44 21.01 13.08
CA PRO A 343 12.77 22.06 12.12
C PRO A 343 11.51 22.61 11.43
N ASP A 344 11.57 23.87 11.01
CA ASP A 344 10.45 24.49 10.31
C ASP A 344 10.10 23.71 9.02
N GLY A 345 8.81 23.51 8.78
CA GLY A 345 8.29 22.71 7.67
C GLY A 345 8.48 21.19 7.78
N TYR A 346 9.11 20.65 8.82
CA TYR A 346 9.35 19.21 8.96
C TYR A 346 8.13 18.43 9.46
N ALA A 347 7.48 18.91 10.52
CA ALA A 347 6.36 18.23 11.18
C ALA A 347 5.28 19.23 11.63
N ALA A 348 4.05 18.77 11.83
CA ALA A 348 3.04 19.59 12.48
C ALA A 348 3.40 19.84 13.96
N ASN A 349 2.79 20.87 14.55
CA ASN A 349 2.94 21.15 15.97
C ASN A 349 2.13 20.15 16.81
N LEU A 350 2.69 18.95 17.02
CA LEU A 350 2.05 17.83 17.71
C LEU A 350 1.62 18.18 19.14
N ARG A 351 2.33 19.09 19.81
CA ARG A 351 1.99 19.59 21.15
C ARG A 351 0.55 20.10 21.23
N ARG A 352 0.05 20.77 20.18
CA ARG A 352 -1.32 21.32 20.16
C ARG A 352 -2.40 20.24 20.14
N GLY A 353 -2.08 19.05 19.63
CA GLY A 353 -3.00 17.92 19.57
C GLY A 353 -3.09 17.13 20.89
N VAL A 354 -2.09 17.23 21.77
CA VAL A 354 -2.01 16.42 22.99
C VAL A 354 -3.15 16.75 23.96
N ASN A 355 -3.95 15.74 24.31
CA ASN A 355 -4.99 15.81 25.31
C ASN A 355 -4.75 14.75 26.40
N LEU A 356 -4.28 15.20 27.56
CA LEU A 356 -3.99 14.34 28.71
C LEU A 356 -5.26 13.83 29.42
N ALA A 357 -6.41 14.49 29.24
CA ALA A 357 -7.67 14.02 29.80
C ALA A 357 -8.21 12.80 29.04
N THR A 358 -8.10 12.82 27.71
CA THR A 358 -8.50 11.69 26.85
C THR A 358 -7.38 10.69 26.59
N MET A 359 -6.15 10.98 27.04
CA MET A 359 -4.93 10.20 26.82
C MET A 359 -4.63 9.96 25.32
N GLN A 360 -4.83 10.99 24.50
CA GLN A 360 -4.73 10.90 23.04
C GLN A 360 -4.10 12.16 22.43
N ILE A 361 -3.67 12.05 21.16
CA ILE A 361 -3.29 13.18 20.32
C ILE A 361 -4.37 13.35 19.25
N ASN A 362 -5.03 14.50 19.26
CA ASN A 362 -6.10 14.84 18.34
C ASN A 362 -5.55 15.48 17.07
N GLY A 363 -6.20 15.21 15.94
CA GLY A 363 -5.91 15.90 14.67
C GLY A 363 -4.65 15.45 13.94
N LEU A 364 -4.09 14.28 14.26
CA LEU A 364 -2.99 13.68 13.50
C LEU A 364 -3.43 13.43 12.05
N LYS A 365 -2.60 13.88 11.10
CA LYS A 365 -2.76 13.64 9.66
C LYS A 365 -1.77 12.57 9.18
N SER A 366 -1.87 12.19 7.90
CA SER A 366 -0.99 11.18 7.28
C SER A 366 0.49 11.50 7.55
N HIS A 367 0.93 12.72 7.25
CA HIS A 367 2.30 13.21 7.52
C HIS A 367 2.78 12.97 8.95
N ASP A 368 1.92 13.19 9.94
CA ASP A 368 2.29 13.03 11.35
C ASP A 368 2.51 11.56 11.72
N TYR A 369 1.77 10.64 11.10
CA TYR A 369 1.94 9.21 11.29
C TYR A 369 3.22 8.68 10.63
N HIS A 370 3.63 9.21 9.47
CA HIS A 370 4.91 8.90 8.83
C HIS A 370 6.08 9.28 9.73
N ILE A 371 6.11 10.53 10.20
CA ILE A 371 7.14 10.98 11.15
C ILE A 371 7.12 10.11 12.40
N TRP A 372 5.94 9.76 12.89
CA TRP A 372 5.83 8.94 14.08
C TRP A 372 6.43 7.56 13.89
N ILE A 373 6.05 6.81 12.85
CA ILE A 373 6.52 5.43 12.66
C ILE A 373 8.00 5.38 12.24
N GLU A 374 8.46 6.32 11.42
CA GLU A 374 9.84 6.36 10.93
C GLU A 374 10.83 6.89 11.97
N GLN A 375 10.45 7.86 12.82
CA GLN A 375 11.41 8.62 13.65
C GLN A 375 11.11 8.56 15.15
N LEU A 376 9.84 8.50 15.56
CA LEU A 376 9.47 8.66 16.97
C LEU A 376 9.16 7.33 17.66
N LEU A 377 8.62 6.34 16.95
CA LEU A 377 8.12 5.08 17.50
C LEU A 377 9.18 4.39 18.37
N THR A 378 10.39 4.26 17.85
CA THR A 378 11.48 3.51 18.50
C THR A 378 11.95 4.19 19.78
N VAL A 379 12.03 5.51 19.77
CA VAL A 379 12.37 6.33 20.94
C VAL A 379 11.23 6.29 21.95
N MET A 380 10.00 6.44 21.48
CA MET A 380 8.78 6.48 22.29
C MET A 380 8.61 5.23 23.16
N VAL A 381 8.88 4.04 22.61
CA VAL A 381 8.63 2.78 23.31
C VAL A 381 9.86 2.21 24.05
N ARG A 382 11.02 2.86 23.91
CA ARG A 382 12.28 2.38 24.48
C ARG A 382 12.23 2.41 26.01
N GLY A 383 12.55 1.29 26.64
CA GLY A 383 12.54 1.15 28.11
C GLY A 383 11.16 0.86 28.71
N TYR A 384 10.07 1.08 27.97
CA TYR A 384 8.72 0.71 28.41
C TYR A 384 8.32 -0.70 27.94
N LEU A 385 8.53 -1.00 26.65
CA LEU A 385 8.21 -2.31 26.10
C LEU A 385 9.37 -3.30 26.27
N PRO A 386 9.10 -4.61 26.41
CA PRO A 386 10.16 -5.62 26.45
C PRO A 386 11.07 -5.55 25.23
N ASN A 387 12.34 -5.89 25.41
CA ASN A 387 13.37 -5.75 24.38
C ASN A 387 13.02 -6.48 23.07
N HIS A 388 12.41 -7.67 23.13
CA HIS A 388 12.02 -8.41 21.93
C HIS A 388 10.89 -7.74 21.15
N VAL A 389 10.00 -7.00 21.82
CA VAL A 389 8.95 -6.20 21.14
C VAL A 389 9.59 -4.95 20.54
N TRP A 390 10.39 -4.23 21.33
CA TRP A 390 11.07 -3.01 20.90
C TRP A 390 11.93 -3.24 19.66
N LEU A 391 12.70 -4.33 19.61
CA LEU A 391 13.55 -4.66 18.45
C LEU A 391 12.73 -4.81 17.16
N VAL A 392 11.59 -5.50 17.21
CA VAL A 392 10.74 -5.69 16.02
C VAL A 392 10.10 -4.37 15.57
N LEU A 393 9.71 -3.50 16.52
CA LEU A 393 9.22 -2.17 16.19
C LEU A 393 10.32 -1.27 15.61
N ALA A 394 11.57 -1.44 16.05
CA ALA A 394 12.73 -0.77 15.48
C ALA A 394 13.04 -1.25 14.07
N GLU A 395 12.95 -2.56 13.81
CA GLU A 395 13.07 -3.10 12.45
C GLU A 395 11.96 -2.56 11.53
N LEU A 396 10.71 -2.47 12.01
CA LEU A 396 9.59 -1.89 11.26
C LEU A 396 9.81 -0.40 10.94
N SER A 397 10.25 0.36 11.94
CA SER A 397 10.56 1.79 11.79
C SER A 397 11.68 2.02 10.77
N ASN A 398 12.77 1.26 10.88
CA ASN A 398 13.88 1.31 9.93
C ASN A 398 13.48 0.84 8.52
N PHE A 399 12.59 -0.16 8.41
CA PHE A 399 12.07 -0.61 7.13
C PHE A 399 11.37 0.53 6.38
N PHE A 400 10.49 1.28 7.03
CA PHE A 400 9.84 2.44 6.42
C PHE A 400 10.82 3.58 6.17
N GLN A 401 11.71 3.88 7.11
CA GLN A 401 12.73 4.93 6.91
C GLN A 401 13.59 4.68 5.66
N ILE A 402 13.97 3.43 5.39
CA ILE A 402 14.72 3.07 4.18
C ILE A 402 13.80 3.17 2.96
N LEU A 403 12.60 2.58 3.00
CA LEU A 403 11.67 2.56 1.86
C LEU A 403 11.27 3.97 1.42
N CYS A 404 11.06 4.87 2.37
CA CYS A 404 10.63 6.26 2.18
C CYS A 404 11.79 7.22 1.83
N ALA A 405 13.02 6.70 1.68
CA ALA A 405 14.18 7.53 1.37
C ALA A 405 14.06 8.19 0.00
N LYS A 406 14.66 9.40 -0.11
CA LYS A 406 14.71 10.17 -1.36
C LYS A 406 15.51 9.52 -2.48
N GLU A 407 16.38 8.57 -2.15
CA GLU A 407 17.16 7.78 -3.08
C GLU A 407 17.18 6.34 -2.57
N LEU A 408 16.97 5.38 -3.46
CA LEU A 408 16.86 3.97 -3.08
C LEU A 408 17.89 3.13 -3.81
N SER A 409 18.77 2.45 -3.07
CA SER A 409 19.70 1.50 -3.65
C SER A 409 18.97 0.23 -4.08
N GLN A 410 19.20 -0.24 -5.32
CA GLN A 410 18.61 -1.48 -5.83
C GLN A 410 19.00 -2.69 -4.97
N THR A 411 20.24 -2.75 -4.50
CA THR A 411 20.74 -3.82 -3.62
C THR A 411 20.00 -3.81 -2.28
N VAL A 412 19.79 -2.63 -1.69
CA VAL A 412 19.06 -2.52 -0.42
C VAL A 412 17.62 -2.97 -0.58
N VAL A 413 16.94 -2.54 -1.66
CA VAL A 413 15.56 -2.96 -1.94
C VAL A 413 15.44 -4.47 -2.13
N ALA A 414 16.40 -5.11 -2.83
CA ALA A 414 16.42 -6.56 -2.99
C ALA A 414 16.59 -7.31 -1.65
N GLU A 415 17.38 -6.77 -0.71
CA GLU A 415 17.45 -7.32 0.65
C GLU A 415 16.16 -7.07 1.44
N MET A 416 15.51 -5.91 1.25
CA MET A 416 14.21 -5.64 1.88
C MET A 416 13.13 -6.61 1.44
N GLU A 417 13.11 -7.06 0.19
CA GLU A 417 12.18 -8.11 -0.29
C GLU A 417 12.34 -9.41 0.51
N LYS A 418 13.58 -9.79 0.86
CA LYS A 418 13.86 -10.97 1.68
C LYS A 418 13.49 -10.76 3.15
N LEU A 419 13.67 -9.53 3.65
CA LEU A 419 13.39 -9.18 5.05
C LEU A 419 11.91 -8.93 5.34
N ALA A 420 11.12 -8.45 4.37
CA ALA A 420 9.70 -8.16 4.53
C ALA A 420 8.88 -9.34 5.10
N PRO A 421 8.95 -10.58 4.57
CA PRO A 421 8.24 -11.71 5.16
C PRO A 421 8.75 -12.08 6.55
N VAL A 422 10.06 -11.89 6.82
CA VAL A 422 10.64 -12.12 8.16
C VAL A 422 10.10 -11.12 9.17
N LEU A 423 10.05 -9.84 8.81
CA LEU A 423 9.50 -8.75 9.62
C LEU A 423 8.02 -9.00 9.93
N LEU A 424 7.23 -9.38 8.93
CA LEU A 424 5.82 -9.73 9.12
C LEU A 424 5.67 -10.91 10.08
N CYS A 425 6.46 -11.97 9.91
CA CYS A 425 6.43 -13.10 10.84
C CYS A 425 6.83 -12.69 12.27
N LYS A 426 7.82 -11.81 12.44
CA LYS A 426 8.20 -11.28 13.76
C LYS A 426 7.06 -10.47 14.40
N LEU A 427 6.38 -9.62 13.62
CA LEU A 427 5.19 -8.90 14.09
C LEU A 427 4.07 -9.87 14.47
N GLU A 428 3.82 -10.91 13.67
CA GLU A 428 2.80 -11.92 13.92
C GLU A 428 2.98 -12.60 15.27
N LYS A 429 4.23 -12.87 15.68
CA LYS A 429 4.53 -13.45 17.00
C LYS A 429 4.14 -12.55 18.16
N ILE A 430 4.09 -11.23 17.95
CA ILE A 430 3.79 -10.23 18.98
C ILE A 430 2.29 -9.92 19.02
N PHE A 431 1.72 -9.50 17.89
CA PHE A 431 0.37 -8.95 17.84
C PHE A 431 -0.72 -10.02 17.66
N SER A 432 -1.95 -9.67 18.04
CA SER A 432 -3.13 -10.52 17.83
C SER A 432 -3.41 -10.72 16.32
N PRO A 433 -4.01 -11.86 15.90
CA PRO A 433 -4.36 -12.10 14.49
C PRO A 433 -5.14 -10.96 13.82
N ILE A 434 -6.05 -10.30 14.55
CA ILE A 434 -6.86 -9.17 14.03
C ILE A 434 -6.03 -7.94 13.61
N PHE A 435 -4.78 -7.84 14.08
CA PHE A 435 -3.86 -6.77 13.68
C PHE A 435 -3.49 -6.91 12.20
N PHE A 436 -3.43 -8.13 11.67
CA PHE A 436 -2.98 -8.44 10.32
C PHE A 436 -4.14 -8.40 9.34
N ASN A 437 -4.52 -7.20 8.92
CA ASN A 437 -5.43 -7.01 7.79
C ASN A 437 -4.63 -6.81 6.49
N LEU A 438 -5.31 -6.46 5.40
CA LEU A 438 -4.67 -6.26 4.10
C LEU A 438 -3.57 -5.19 4.13
N MET A 439 -3.73 -4.11 4.89
CA MET A 439 -2.72 -3.05 4.97
C MET A 439 -1.41 -3.56 5.55
N GLN A 440 -1.45 -4.36 6.62
CA GLN A 440 -0.24 -5.01 7.16
C GLN A 440 0.34 -6.00 6.16
N HIS A 441 -0.50 -6.76 5.44
CA HIS A 441 -0.02 -7.68 4.42
C HIS A 441 0.75 -6.96 3.30
N MET A 442 0.38 -5.72 2.96
CA MET A 442 1.05 -4.95 1.91
C MET A 442 2.54 -4.72 2.17
N ILE A 443 3.01 -4.75 3.43
CA ILE A 443 4.45 -4.68 3.76
C ILE A 443 5.26 -5.71 2.94
N LEU A 444 4.66 -6.86 2.63
CA LEU A 444 5.27 -7.91 1.82
C LEU A 444 5.64 -7.43 0.41
N HIS A 445 4.79 -6.60 -0.19
CA HIS A 445 4.87 -6.21 -1.60
C HIS A 445 5.57 -4.86 -1.80
N LEU A 446 5.59 -4.00 -0.77
CA LEU A 446 6.15 -2.66 -0.88
C LEU A 446 7.58 -2.60 -1.45
N PRO A 447 8.54 -3.48 -1.05
CA PRO A 447 9.87 -3.44 -1.66
C PRO A 447 9.88 -3.87 -3.13
N CYS A 448 9.02 -4.80 -3.53
CA CYS A 448 8.88 -5.20 -4.92
C CYS A 448 8.32 -4.05 -5.76
N GLU A 449 7.26 -3.38 -5.29
CA GLU A 449 6.72 -2.20 -5.95
C GLU A 449 7.77 -1.07 -6.04
N ALA A 450 8.57 -0.87 -4.98
CA ALA A 450 9.69 0.07 -4.97
C ALA A 450 10.72 -0.21 -6.07
N ARG A 451 11.09 -1.48 -6.28
CA ARG A 451 12.02 -1.90 -7.34
C ARG A 451 11.42 -1.73 -8.74
N MET A 452 10.10 -1.94 -8.87
CA MET A 452 9.41 -1.89 -10.16
C MET A 452 9.07 -0.47 -10.61
N GLY A 453 8.65 0.42 -9.70
CA GLY A 453 8.11 1.75 -10.03
C GLY A 453 8.78 2.96 -9.35
N ALA A 454 9.76 2.75 -8.46
CA ALA A 454 10.40 3.75 -7.60
C ALA A 454 9.45 4.47 -6.62
N VAL A 455 9.69 4.31 -5.31
CA VAL A 455 8.81 4.81 -4.21
C VAL A 455 8.64 6.34 -4.21
N GLN A 456 9.60 7.07 -4.77
CA GLN A 456 9.61 8.54 -4.75
C GLN A 456 8.41 9.17 -5.47
N GLY A 457 7.80 8.44 -6.41
CA GLY A 457 6.56 8.85 -7.07
C GLY A 457 5.28 8.27 -6.47
N SER A 458 5.38 7.30 -5.54
CA SER A 458 4.25 6.52 -5.04
C SER A 458 3.47 7.19 -3.88
N TRP A 459 3.53 8.53 -3.79
CA TRP A 459 2.85 9.32 -2.77
C TRP A 459 1.76 10.19 -3.38
N CYS A 460 0.51 9.99 -2.97
CA CYS A 460 -0.63 10.76 -3.50
C CYS A 460 -0.70 12.24 -3.03
N TYR A 461 0.29 12.76 -2.28
CA TYR A 461 0.24 14.15 -1.76
C TYR A 461 -0.03 15.20 -2.85
N SER A 462 0.59 15.07 -4.02
CA SER A 462 0.40 16.04 -5.10
C SER A 462 -0.99 15.94 -5.73
N ILE A 463 -1.56 14.73 -5.77
CA ILE A 463 -2.90 14.44 -6.30
C ILE A 463 -3.97 14.99 -5.37
N GLU A 464 -3.88 14.72 -4.07
CA GLU A 464 -4.78 15.31 -3.07
C GLU A 464 -4.73 16.85 -3.06
N ARG A 465 -3.55 17.42 -3.33
CA ARG A 465 -3.41 18.88 -3.46
C ARG A 465 -4.06 19.41 -4.74
N GLN A 466 -4.07 18.64 -5.83
CA GLN A 466 -4.82 19.02 -7.04
C GLN A 466 -6.33 19.02 -6.80
N GLN A 467 -6.86 18.02 -6.11
CA GLN A 467 -8.30 17.97 -5.82
C GLN A 467 -8.78 19.20 -5.02
N LYS A 468 -7.95 19.74 -4.13
CA LYS A 468 -8.29 20.93 -3.31
C LYS A 468 -8.42 22.22 -4.12
N VAL A 469 -7.98 22.23 -5.37
CA VAL A 469 -8.02 23.40 -6.26
C VAL A 469 -8.92 23.20 -7.47
N LEU A 470 -9.57 22.02 -7.58
CA LEU A 470 -10.71 21.78 -8.46
C LEU A 470 -11.97 22.40 -7.82
#